data_AF-A0A2K2H630-F1
#
_entry.id   AF-A0A2K2H630-F1
#
_cell.length_a   1.000
_cell.length_b   1.000
_cell.length_c   1.000
_cell.angle_alpha   90.00
_cell.angle_beta   90.00
_cell.angle_gamma   90.00
#
_symmetry.space_group_name_H-M   'P 1'
#
loop_
_entity.id
_entity.type
_entity.pdbx_description
1 polymer ?
#
loop_
_entity_poly.entity_id
_entity_poly.type
_entity_poly.pdbx_seq_one_letter_code
_entity_poly.pdbx_strand_id
1 'polypeptide(L)'
;MKTTTGIIAVTAALLLLSAPAFAWQRPSRGEVRHYKAERHQARQDYRRDRHQDVRSVRRDRRQDVHAARQDRRRDNRAYHRDMRQDHRALMRADSPEARHEARQQMRDDRRDYRREKRDDRRDFAVERHEDRQGFRQERREDRQGFRQERREDRRELLD
;
A
#
# COMPACT_ATOMS: atom_id res chain seq x y z
N MET A 1 -79.09 -32.61 -35.88
CA MET A 1 -78.40 -31.43 -36.44
C MET A 1 -77.61 -30.76 -35.32
N LYS A 2 -76.28 -30.64 -35.50
CA LYS A 2 -75.38 -29.60 -34.94
C LYS A 2 -75.27 -29.52 -33.40
N THR A 3 -74.11 -29.41 -32.75
CA THR A 3 -72.69 -29.29 -33.12
C THR A 3 -71.90 -29.27 -31.80
N THR A 4 -70.82 -30.05 -31.72
CA THR A 4 -69.49 -29.64 -31.21
C THR A 4 -69.39 -28.33 -30.40
N THR A 5 -69.10 -28.43 -29.11
CA THR A 5 -68.22 -27.47 -28.40
C THR A 5 -67.82 -28.05 -27.04
N GLY A 6 -66.53 -28.34 -26.84
CA GLY A 6 -66.04 -28.81 -25.54
C GLY A 6 -64.71 -29.55 -25.53
N ILE A 7 -64.08 -29.80 -26.69
CA ILE A 7 -62.77 -30.47 -26.77
C ILE A 7 -61.58 -29.52 -26.39
N ILE A 8 -61.84 -28.25 -26.07
CA ILE A 8 -60.78 -27.26 -25.75
C ILE A 8 -60.59 -27.03 -24.23
N ALA A 9 -61.16 -27.89 -23.38
CA ALA A 9 -60.92 -27.79 -21.93
C ALA A 9 -59.75 -28.69 -21.44
N VAL A 10 -59.11 -29.47 -22.33
CA VAL A 10 -58.07 -30.43 -21.95
C VAL A 10 -56.65 -29.89 -22.18
N THR A 11 -56.46 -28.84 -22.98
CA THR A 11 -55.10 -28.34 -23.33
C THR A 11 -54.60 -27.17 -22.47
N ALA A 12 -55.46 -26.46 -21.73
CA ALA A 12 -55.02 -25.35 -20.87
C ALA A 12 -54.59 -25.78 -19.45
N ALA A 13 -54.90 -27.01 -19.03
CA ALA A 13 -54.59 -27.50 -17.68
C ALA A 13 -53.21 -28.16 -17.55
N LEU A 14 -52.51 -28.42 -18.65
CA LEU A 14 -51.20 -29.09 -18.65
C LEU A 14 -49.99 -28.14 -18.70
N LEU A 15 -50.21 -26.82 -18.81
CA LEU A 15 -49.14 -25.81 -18.78
C LEU A 15 -48.95 -25.14 -17.41
N LEU A 16 -49.67 -25.59 -16.37
CA LEU A 16 -49.47 -25.16 -14.98
C LEU A 16 -48.64 -26.15 -14.15
N LEU A 17 -48.08 -27.18 -14.80
CA LEU A 17 -47.24 -28.23 -14.17
C LEU A 17 -45.74 -28.07 -14.49
N SER A 18 -45.34 -26.92 -15.02
CA SER A 18 -43.94 -26.49 -15.10
C SER A 18 -43.72 -25.25 -14.26
N ALA A 19 -44.29 -25.21 -13.05
CA ALA A 19 -43.73 -24.36 -12.01
C ALA A 19 -42.26 -24.79 -11.87
N PRO A 20 -41.26 -23.94 -12.16
CA PRO A 20 -39.91 -24.27 -11.79
C PRO A 20 -39.95 -24.37 -10.28
N ALA A 21 -39.84 -25.59 -9.77
CA ALA A 21 -39.51 -25.83 -8.39
C ALA A 21 -38.09 -25.28 -8.20
N PHE A 22 -37.98 -23.96 -8.08
CA PHE A 22 -36.88 -23.28 -7.43
C PHE A 22 -36.95 -23.68 -5.95
N ALA A 23 -36.66 -24.95 -5.70
CA ALA A 23 -36.31 -25.42 -4.39
C ALA A 23 -34.98 -24.74 -4.08
N TRP A 24 -35.03 -23.67 -3.31
CA TRP A 24 -33.85 -23.14 -2.62
C TRP A 24 -33.31 -24.29 -1.78
N GLN A 25 -32.36 -25.02 -2.34
CA GLN A 25 -31.81 -26.23 -1.75
C GLN A 25 -30.94 -25.76 -0.60
N ARG A 26 -31.48 -25.84 0.63
CA ARG A 26 -30.76 -25.34 1.81
C ARG A 26 -29.44 -26.09 1.91
N PRO A 27 -28.30 -25.38 2.04
CA PRO A 27 -27.00 -26.02 2.08
C PRO A 27 -26.94 -27.05 3.19
N SER A 28 -26.33 -28.19 2.89
CA SER A 28 -26.22 -29.32 3.80
C SER A 28 -25.38 -28.96 5.03
N ARG A 29 -25.58 -29.67 6.14
CA ARG A 29 -24.73 -29.49 7.34
C ARG A 29 -23.24 -29.73 7.02
N GLY A 30 -22.94 -30.57 6.02
CA GLY A 30 -21.59 -30.82 5.52
C GLY A 30 -20.99 -29.59 4.86
N GLU A 31 -21.69 -29.02 3.87
CA GLU A 31 -21.28 -27.79 3.17
C GLU A 31 -21.07 -26.62 4.13
N VAL A 32 -21.96 -26.43 5.10
CA VAL A 32 -21.81 -25.36 6.10
C VAL A 32 -20.58 -25.57 6.99
N ARG A 33 -20.23 -26.83 7.33
CA ARG A 33 -19.01 -27.13 8.10
C ARG A 33 -17.76 -26.89 7.26
N HIS A 34 -17.76 -27.32 6.00
CA HIS A 34 -16.67 -27.06 5.05
C HIS A 34 -16.44 -25.56 4.86
N TYR A 35 -17.49 -24.80 4.52
CA TYR A 35 -17.42 -23.35 4.39
C TYR A 35 -16.85 -22.67 5.65
N LYS A 36 -17.25 -23.11 6.85
CA LYS A 36 -16.72 -22.55 8.11
C LYS A 36 -15.23 -22.86 8.29
N ALA A 37 -14.79 -24.07 7.91
CA ALA A 37 -13.39 -24.47 7.97
C ALA A 37 -12.54 -23.66 6.98
N GLU A 38 -12.96 -23.57 5.73
CA GLU A 38 -12.31 -22.76 4.69
C GLU A 38 -12.27 -21.29 5.06
N ARG A 39 -13.37 -20.74 5.59
CA ARG A 39 -13.41 -19.36 6.10
C ARG A 39 -12.42 -19.14 7.24
N HIS A 40 -12.21 -20.15 8.08
CA HIS A 40 -11.26 -20.05 9.17
C HIS A 40 -9.83 -20.06 8.62
N GLN A 41 -9.52 -20.97 7.70
CA GLN A 41 -8.22 -21.07 7.03
C GLN A 41 -7.89 -19.79 6.25
N ALA A 42 -8.79 -19.32 5.38
CA ALA A 42 -8.61 -18.07 4.63
C ALA A 42 -8.35 -16.85 5.53
N ARG A 43 -8.96 -16.81 6.72
CA ARG A 43 -8.66 -15.76 7.72
C ARG A 43 -7.28 -15.91 8.34
N GLN A 44 -6.82 -17.14 8.59
CA GLN A 44 -5.47 -17.39 9.10
C GLN A 44 -4.42 -17.00 8.05
N ASP A 45 -4.64 -17.39 6.79
CA ASP A 45 -3.73 -17.11 5.69
C ASP A 45 -3.67 -15.60 5.43
N TYR A 46 -4.80 -14.93 5.31
CA TYR A 46 -4.85 -13.45 5.20
C TYR A 46 -4.11 -12.74 6.36
N ARG A 47 -4.19 -13.29 7.59
CA ARG A 47 -3.46 -12.72 8.74
C ARG A 47 -1.97 -12.97 8.65
N ARG A 48 -1.56 -14.14 8.16
CA ARG A 48 -0.17 -14.55 7.97
C ARG A 48 0.49 -13.70 6.89
N ASP A 49 -0.15 -13.57 5.73
CA ASP A 49 0.35 -12.77 4.61
C ASP A 49 0.50 -11.31 5.02
N ARG A 50 -0.54 -10.75 5.66
CA ARG A 50 -0.46 -9.42 6.27
C ARG A 50 0.70 -9.24 7.23
N HIS A 51 1.01 -10.27 8.03
CA HIS A 51 2.15 -10.21 8.95
C HIS A 51 3.48 -10.19 8.20
N GLN A 52 3.57 -10.91 7.09
CA GLN A 52 4.75 -10.93 6.23
C GLN A 52 4.93 -9.58 5.52
N ASP A 53 3.88 -9.01 4.92
CA ASP A 53 3.93 -7.71 4.26
C ASP A 53 4.38 -6.60 5.22
N VAL A 54 3.82 -6.60 6.44
CA VAL A 54 4.20 -5.59 7.45
C VAL A 54 5.66 -5.78 7.86
N ARG A 55 6.18 -7.01 7.87
CA ARG A 55 7.59 -7.28 8.16
C ARG A 55 8.50 -6.85 7.02
N SER A 56 8.15 -7.13 5.76
CA SER A 56 8.95 -6.72 4.59
C SER A 56 9.04 -5.20 4.51
N VAL A 57 7.90 -4.50 4.52
CA VAL A 57 7.86 -3.03 4.50
C VAL A 57 8.65 -2.40 5.66
N ARG A 58 8.61 -3.01 6.84
CA ARG A 58 9.44 -2.56 7.98
C ARG A 58 10.93 -2.79 7.75
N ARG A 59 11.31 -3.86 7.07
CA ARG A 59 12.70 -4.18 6.74
C ARG A 59 13.24 -3.22 5.70
N ASP A 60 12.50 -2.98 4.64
CA ASP A 60 12.88 -2.09 3.54
C ASP A 60 13.05 -0.66 4.07
N ARG A 61 12.06 -0.17 4.82
CA ARG A 61 12.16 1.13 5.49
C ARG A 61 13.37 1.25 6.42
N ARG A 62 13.76 0.17 7.11
CA ARG A 62 14.96 0.20 7.96
C ARG A 62 16.22 0.32 7.12
N GLN A 63 16.28 -0.34 5.97
CA GLN A 63 17.38 -0.25 5.02
C GLN A 63 17.47 1.17 4.44
N ASP A 64 16.37 1.75 3.99
CA ASP A 64 16.35 3.11 3.41
C ASP A 64 16.80 4.14 4.43
N VAL A 65 16.30 4.06 5.67
CA VAL A 65 16.74 4.93 6.77
C VAL A 65 18.22 4.73 7.09
N HIS A 66 18.74 3.50 6.95
CA HIS A 66 20.15 3.22 7.17
C HIS A 66 21.02 3.82 6.07
N ALA A 67 20.63 3.63 4.79
CA ALA A 67 21.30 4.22 3.63
C ALA A 67 21.31 5.76 3.71
N ALA A 68 20.15 6.38 3.90
CA ALA A 68 20.04 7.84 4.05
C ALA A 68 20.86 8.39 5.23
N ARG A 69 21.04 7.61 6.30
CA ARG A 69 21.95 7.98 7.41
C ARG A 69 23.42 7.87 7.02
N GLN A 70 23.80 6.88 6.23
CA GLN A 70 25.17 6.75 5.73
C GLN A 70 25.54 7.90 4.79
N ASP A 71 24.66 8.23 3.85
CA ASP A 71 24.88 9.33 2.90
C ASP A 71 25.04 10.66 3.64
N ARG A 72 24.11 10.99 4.54
CA ARG A 72 24.23 12.19 5.38
C ARG A 72 25.54 12.24 6.19
N ARG A 73 26.03 11.10 6.67
CA ARG A 73 27.33 11.04 7.37
C ARG A 73 28.48 11.34 6.42
N ARG A 74 28.42 10.84 5.18
CA ARG A 74 29.42 11.08 4.14
C ARG A 74 29.43 12.55 3.74
N ASP A 75 28.28 13.15 3.47
CA ASP A 75 28.17 14.57 3.10
C ASP A 75 28.68 15.46 4.24
N ASN A 76 28.28 15.18 5.48
CA ASN A 76 28.73 15.95 6.64
C ASN A 76 30.25 15.88 6.80
N ARG A 77 30.85 14.72 6.54
CA ARG A 77 32.32 14.59 6.57
C ARG A 77 32.98 15.39 5.46
N ALA A 78 32.41 15.39 4.25
CA ALA A 78 32.89 16.20 3.12
C ALA A 78 32.82 17.69 3.45
N TYR A 79 31.63 18.19 3.83
CA TYR A 79 31.43 19.57 4.25
C TYR A 79 32.39 20.00 5.37
N HIS A 80 32.59 19.17 6.40
CA HIS A 80 33.53 19.50 7.47
C HIS A 80 35.00 19.46 7.01
N ARG A 81 35.34 18.65 6.02
CA ARG A 81 36.67 18.64 5.42
C ARG A 81 36.91 19.94 4.66
N ASP A 82 35.94 20.38 3.87
CA ASP A 82 36.06 21.58 3.03
C ASP A 82 36.13 22.83 3.90
N MET A 83 35.22 22.96 4.88
CA MET A 83 35.28 24.05 5.86
C MET A 83 36.60 24.13 6.63
N ARG A 84 37.30 22.99 6.85
CA ARG A 84 38.64 23.00 7.46
C ARG A 84 39.70 23.51 6.49
N GLN A 85 39.56 23.20 5.19
CA GLN A 85 40.46 23.72 4.16
C GLN A 85 40.28 25.23 4.02
N ASP A 86 39.04 25.71 3.94
CA ASP A 86 38.76 27.14 3.82
C ASP A 86 39.24 27.90 5.06
N HIS A 87 39.07 27.31 6.24
CA HIS A 87 39.60 27.89 7.47
C HIS A 87 41.13 27.96 7.46
N ARG A 88 41.82 26.96 6.90
CA ARG A 88 43.28 27.00 6.73
C ARG A 88 43.70 28.06 5.72
N ALA A 89 42.96 28.20 4.62
CA ALA A 89 43.20 29.25 3.62
C ALA A 89 43.05 30.64 4.25
N LEU A 90 42.00 30.84 5.05
CA LEU A 90 41.78 32.07 5.82
C LEU A 90 42.95 32.37 6.79
N MET A 91 43.47 31.36 7.49
CA MET A 91 44.59 31.55 8.42
C MET A 91 45.92 31.85 7.71
N ARG A 92 46.09 31.38 6.48
CA ARG A 92 47.28 31.60 5.65
C ARG A 92 47.18 32.85 4.78
N ALA A 93 46.04 33.54 4.77
CA ALA A 93 45.86 34.73 3.98
C ALA A 93 46.67 35.90 4.56
N ASP A 94 47.57 36.42 3.73
CA ASP A 94 48.53 37.47 4.10
C ASP A 94 47.98 38.89 3.94
N SER A 95 46.87 39.07 3.20
CA SER A 95 46.22 40.37 3.03
C SER A 95 44.81 40.44 3.65
N PRO A 96 44.35 41.62 4.08
CA PRO A 96 42.96 41.85 4.50
C PRO A 96 41.93 41.45 3.44
N GLU A 97 42.21 41.72 2.17
CA GLU A 97 41.34 41.40 1.03
C GLU A 97 41.18 39.88 0.88
N ALA A 98 42.29 39.12 0.89
CA ALA A 98 42.25 37.66 0.81
C ALA A 98 41.51 37.04 2.01
N ARG A 99 41.64 37.64 3.20
CA ARG A 99 40.86 37.22 4.39
C ARG A 99 39.38 37.52 4.24
N HIS A 100 39.02 38.63 3.59
CA HIS A 100 37.63 38.97 3.30
C HIS A 100 37.02 37.95 2.35
N GLU A 101 37.69 37.68 1.22
CA GLU A 101 37.24 36.70 0.23
C GLU A 101 37.06 35.30 0.83
N ALA A 102 38.07 34.80 1.57
CA ALA A 102 37.97 33.50 2.25
C ALA A 102 36.79 33.45 3.25
N ARG A 103 36.51 34.55 3.98
CA ARG A 103 35.34 34.61 4.88
C ARG A 103 34.02 34.61 4.12
N GLN A 104 33.95 35.26 2.96
CA GLN A 104 32.73 35.26 2.14
C GLN A 104 32.48 33.87 1.56
N GLN A 105 33.52 33.22 1.02
CA GLN A 105 33.40 31.86 0.52
C GLN A 105 32.89 30.89 1.60
N MET A 106 33.49 30.92 2.80
CA MET A 106 33.00 30.12 3.94
C MET A 106 31.54 30.42 4.35
N ARG A 107 31.05 31.65 4.12
CA ARG A 107 29.65 32.02 4.40
C ARG A 107 28.73 31.45 3.34
N ASP A 108 29.12 31.53 2.09
CA ASP A 108 28.38 30.99 0.95
C ASP A 108 28.31 29.47 1.02
N ASP A 109 29.42 28.78 1.26
CA ASP A 109 29.46 27.32 1.43
C ASP A 109 28.55 26.85 2.57
N ARG A 110 28.56 27.59 3.69
CA ARG A 110 27.67 27.30 4.82
C ARG A 110 26.20 27.53 4.46
N ARG A 111 25.90 28.56 3.68
CA ARG A 111 24.53 28.87 3.24
C ARG A 111 24.02 27.79 2.30
N ASP A 112 24.84 27.38 1.35
CA ASP A 112 24.50 26.38 0.35
C ASP A 112 24.30 25.01 0.99
N TYR A 113 25.22 24.59 1.87
CA TYR A 113 25.07 23.36 2.64
C TYR A 113 23.78 23.35 3.50
N ARG A 114 23.41 24.49 4.10
CA ARG A 114 22.15 24.61 4.86
C ARG A 114 20.92 24.51 3.96
N ARG A 115 20.99 25.07 2.76
CA ARG A 115 19.91 25.01 1.77
C ARG A 115 19.73 23.57 1.30
N GLU A 116 20.79 22.92 0.86
CA GLU A 116 20.79 21.51 0.45
C GLU A 116 20.20 20.62 1.54
N LYS A 117 20.66 20.75 2.80
CA LYS A 117 20.11 19.96 3.91
C LYS A 117 18.64 20.26 4.24
N ARG A 118 18.12 21.43 3.87
CA ARG A 118 16.69 21.74 4.00
C ARG A 118 15.91 21.05 2.89
N ASP A 119 16.41 21.09 1.67
CA ASP A 119 15.78 20.48 0.50
C ASP A 119 15.77 18.94 0.65
N ASP A 120 16.90 18.32 1.02
CA ASP A 120 17.00 16.90 1.38
C ASP A 120 15.93 16.44 2.40
N ARG A 121 15.67 17.28 3.42
CA ARG A 121 14.69 16.97 4.46
C ARG A 121 13.27 17.08 3.93
N ARG A 122 13.02 18.02 3.04
CA ARG A 122 11.72 18.21 2.40
C ARG A 122 11.42 17.03 1.50
N ASP A 123 12.37 16.65 0.66
CA ASP A 123 12.19 15.56 -0.32
C ASP A 123 11.98 14.22 0.40
N PHE A 124 12.82 13.92 1.40
CA PHE A 124 12.62 12.75 2.26
C PHE A 124 11.26 12.75 3.00
N ALA A 125 10.73 13.92 3.34
CA ALA A 125 9.42 14.01 3.99
C ALA A 125 8.27 13.75 3.00
N VAL A 126 8.41 14.20 1.75
CA VAL A 126 7.44 13.96 0.67
C VAL A 126 7.40 12.48 0.31
N GLU A 127 8.55 11.87 0.01
CA GLU A 127 8.65 10.43 -0.31
C GLU A 127 8.00 9.58 0.79
N ARG A 128 8.36 9.85 2.06
CA ARG A 128 7.79 9.15 3.21
C ARG A 128 6.28 9.35 3.36
N HIS A 129 5.75 10.50 2.92
CA HIS A 129 4.32 10.75 2.91
C HIS A 129 3.64 9.89 1.84
N GLU A 130 4.18 9.89 0.62
CA GLU A 130 3.67 9.14 -0.52
C GLU A 130 3.70 7.63 -0.24
N ASP A 131 4.81 7.08 0.24
CA ASP A 131 4.91 5.67 0.65
C ASP A 131 3.83 5.29 1.65
N ARG A 132 3.57 6.19 2.62
CA ARG A 132 2.57 5.95 3.65
C ARG A 132 1.15 5.96 3.06
N GLN A 133 0.88 6.82 2.09
CA GLN A 133 -0.41 6.86 1.41
C GLN A 133 -0.59 5.63 0.52
N GLY A 134 0.42 5.28 -0.28
CA GLY A 134 0.43 4.09 -1.12
C GLY A 134 0.16 2.83 -0.30
N PHE A 135 0.94 2.62 0.77
CA PHE A 135 0.70 1.49 1.68
C PHE A 135 -0.71 1.51 2.27
N ARG A 136 -1.24 2.68 2.68
CA ARG A 136 -2.61 2.76 3.20
C ARG A 136 -3.66 2.40 2.17
N GLN A 137 -3.45 2.78 0.92
CA GLN A 137 -4.35 2.50 -0.19
C GLN A 137 -4.36 1.01 -0.52
N GLU A 138 -3.19 0.42 -0.74
CA GLU A 138 -3.01 -1.02 -0.95
C GLU A 138 -3.69 -1.82 0.18
N ARG A 139 -3.45 -1.45 1.45
CA ARG A 139 -4.10 -2.11 2.59
C ARG A 139 -5.63 -1.97 2.62
N ARG A 140 -6.19 -0.90 2.02
CA ARG A 140 -7.64 -0.74 1.89
C ARG A 140 -8.17 -1.66 0.80
N GLU A 141 -7.50 -1.71 -0.34
CA GLU A 141 -7.84 -2.53 -1.50
C GLU A 141 -7.78 -4.02 -1.13
N ASP A 142 -6.70 -4.50 -0.50
CA ASP A 142 -6.59 -5.87 0.01
C ASP A 142 -7.77 -6.28 0.90
N ARG A 143 -8.17 -5.36 1.79
CA ARG A 143 -9.24 -5.61 2.75
C ARG A 143 -10.60 -5.63 2.06
N GLN A 144 -10.78 -4.83 1.02
CA GLN A 144 -11.99 -4.81 0.21
C GLN A 144 -12.07 -6.09 -0.63
N GLY A 145 -10.99 -6.47 -1.31
CA GLY A 145 -10.88 -7.72 -2.08
C GLY A 145 -11.20 -8.94 -1.22
N PHE A 146 -10.53 -9.09 -0.08
CA PHE A 146 -10.83 -10.19 0.85
C PHE A 146 -12.30 -10.19 1.30
N ARG A 147 -12.89 -9.02 1.57
CA ARG A 147 -14.30 -8.95 1.98
C ARG A 147 -15.24 -9.34 0.84
N GLN A 148 -14.89 -9.00 -0.40
CA GLN A 148 -15.69 -9.29 -1.57
C GLN A 148 -15.66 -10.79 -1.88
N GLU A 149 -14.48 -11.39 -1.92
CA GLU A 149 -14.30 -12.84 -2.05
C GLU A 149 -15.12 -13.58 -0.99
N ARG A 150 -15.03 -13.16 0.29
CA ARG A 150 -15.85 -13.78 1.36
C ARG A 150 -17.36 -13.59 1.21
N ARG A 151 -17.82 -12.58 0.47
CA ARG A 151 -19.25 -12.40 0.15
C ARG A 151 -19.66 -13.31 -1.00
N GLU A 152 -18.79 -13.49 -1.99
CA GLU A 152 -18.99 -14.38 -3.14
C GLU A 152 -19.03 -15.84 -2.69
N ASP A 153 -18.06 -16.31 -1.88
CA ASP A 153 -18.10 -17.66 -1.28
C ASP A 153 -19.40 -17.93 -0.50
N ARG A 154 -19.95 -16.87 0.13
CA ARG A 154 -21.20 -16.98 0.88
C ARG A 154 -22.41 -17.05 -0.05
N ARG A 155 -22.39 -16.33 -1.18
CA ARG A 155 -23.46 -16.38 -2.18
C ARG A 155 -23.49 -17.75 -2.83
N GLU A 156 -22.32 -18.28 -3.23
CA GLU A 156 -22.19 -19.61 -3.81
C GLU A 156 -22.67 -20.73 -2.86
N LEU A 157 -22.53 -20.56 -1.54
CA LEU A 157 -23.10 -21.51 -0.57
C LEU A 157 -24.64 -21.47 -0.49
N LEU A 158 -25.25 -20.35 -0.89
CA LEU A 158 -26.69 -20.07 -0.71
C LEU A 158 -27.50 -20.22 -2.00
N ASP A 159 -26.84 -20.18 -3.16
CA ASP A 159 -27.41 -20.39 -4.50
C ASP A 159 -27.38 -21.88 -4.88
#